data_AF-Q29022-F1
#
_entry.id   AF-Q29022-F1
#
_cell.length_a   1.000
_cell.length_b   1.000
_cell.length_c   1.000
_cell.angle_alpha   90.00
_cell.angle_beta   90.00
_cell.angle_gamma   90.00
#
_symmetry.space_group_name_H-M   'P 1'
#
loop_
_entity.id
_entity.type
_entity.pdbx_description
1 polymer ?
#
loop_
_entity_poly.entity_id
_entity_poly.type
_entity_poly.pdbx_seq_one_letter_code
_entity_poly.pdbx_strand_id
1 'polypeptide(L)'
;YHRTNPTGTQDLLEIADYLLEQIRDNCTGNEDHTYLSLRVIGNIGRTMEQLTPKLTSSVLKCIKSTQPPLLIQKAAIQASRKVELGDQVREVLLQTFLDNVSPGEKRLAAYLMLMRAPSQSDINKVTQLLPGEKNEQVKNFVASHLANILHSEESYIQELKKLVEEALKNSQLPTIMDFKKFSRNYHFSKSISLPSLDPVSTTIEGNLIFDPNNYLPKESMLKTTLRVFGFAPADLFE
;
A
#
# COMPACT_ATOMS: atom_id res chain seq x y z
N TYR A 1 -6.55 25.14 10.36
CA TYR A 1 -5.42 24.99 11.29
C TYR A 1 -5.95 25.06 12.72
N HIS A 2 -6.26 23.91 13.33
CA HIS A 2 -6.53 23.88 14.77
C HIS A 2 -5.19 24.03 15.49
N ARG A 3 -5.05 25.07 16.33
CA ARG A 3 -3.94 25.14 17.30
C ARG A 3 -4.11 23.96 18.23
N THR A 4 -3.21 22.99 18.16
CA THR A 4 -3.15 21.88 19.11
C THR A 4 -2.81 22.45 20.48
N ASN A 5 -3.63 22.10 21.49
CA ASN A 5 -3.34 22.44 22.88
C ASN A 5 -2.00 21.80 23.28
N PRO A 6 -1.11 22.52 24.00
CA PRO A 6 0.21 22.00 24.40
C PRO A 6 0.15 20.67 25.17
N THR A 7 -0.92 20.43 25.93
CA THR A 7 -1.17 19.16 26.64
C THR A 7 -1.40 18.00 25.68
N GLY A 8 -2.18 18.19 24.61
CA GLY A 8 -2.47 17.12 23.63
C GLY A 8 -1.26 16.74 22.77
N THR A 9 -0.30 17.65 22.59
CA THR A 9 0.97 17.33 21.93
C THR A 9 1.85 16.44 22.81
N GLN A 10 1.86 16.67 24.13
CA GLN A 10 2.66 15.89 25.08
C GLN A 10 2.14 14.45 25.19
N ASP A 11 0.83 14.25 25.31
CA ASP A 11 0.22 12.91 25.36
C ASP A 11 0.57 12.08 24.11
N LEU A 12 0.57 12.72 22.93
CA LEU A 12 0.93 12.06 21.67
C LEU A 12 2.41 11.67 21.60
N LEU A 13 3.30 12.46 22.20
CA LEU A 13 4.73 12.13 22.29
C LEU A 13 4.96 10.94 23.22
N GLU A 14 4.28 10.88 24.37
CA GLU A 14 4.36 9.75 25.30
C GLU A 14 3.83 8.46 24.67
N ILE A 15 2.73 8.55 23.91
CA ILE A 15 2.23 7.43 23.11
C ILE A 15 3.27 7.00 22.06
N ALA A 16 3.93 7.95 21.40
CA ALA A 16 4.95 7.65 20.41
C ALA A 16 6.16 6.93 21.01
N ASP A 17 6.63 7.38 22.18
CA ASP A 17 7.74 6.78 22.90
C ASP A 17 7.39 5.37 23.37
N TYR A 18 6.18 5.15 23.89
CA TYR A 18 5.68 3.82 24.21
C TYR A 18 5.66 2.89 22.99
N LEU A 19 5.13 3.37 21.85
CA LEU A 19 5.06 2.59 20.61
C LEU A 19 6.46 2.25 20.08
N LEU A 20 7.41 3.20 20.14
CA LEU A 20 8.82 2.98 19.82
C LEU A 20 9.43 1.85 20.64
N GLU A 21 9.18 1.83 21.96
CA GLU A 21 9.66 0.77 22.84
C GLU A 21 9.09 -0.60 22.48
N GLN A 22 7.82 -0.67 22.08
CA GLN A 22 7.17 -1.92 21.68
C GLN A 22 7.68 -2.50 20.35
N ILE A 23 7.91 -1.64 19.34
CA ILE A 23 8.40 -2.10 18.04
C ILE A 23 9.92 -2.28 18.01
N ARG A 24 10.65 -1.58 18.89
CA ARG A 24 12.12 -1.51 18.88
C ARG A 24 12.64 -1.09 17.49
N ASP A 25 13.91 -1.31 17.23
CA ASP A 25 14.51 -0.95 15.95
C ASP A 25 14.16 -1.93 14.81
N ASN A 26 13.89 -3.21 15.08
CA ASN A 26 13.74 -4.24 14.04
C ASN A 26 12.50 -5.12 14.19
N CYS A 27 11.53 -4.73 15.03
CA CYS A 27 10.29 -5.49 15.27
C CYS A 27 10.50 -6.93 15.78
N THR A 28 11.58 -7.16 16.52
CA THR A 28 11.96 -8.46 17.12
C THR A 28 11.55 -8.57 18.59
N GLY A 29 10.57 -7.78 19.02
CA GLY A 29 10.01 -7.82 20.37
C GLY A 29 9.06 -8.99 20.57
N ASN A 30 8.16 -8.85 21.55
CA ASN A 30 7.03 -9.74 21.68
C ASN A 30 6.12 -9.61 20.45
N GLU A 31 5.81 -10.72 19.79
CA GLU A 31 5.15 -10.71 18.49
C GLU A 31 3.77 -10.05 18.51
N ASP A 32 2.95 -10.35 19.51
CA ASP A 32 1.60 -9.82 19.65
C ASP A 32 1.63 -8.31 19.94
N HIS A 33 2.48 -7.87 20.87
CA HIS A 33 2.64 -6.46 21.19
C HIS A 33 3.18 -5.69 20.00
N THR A 34 4.23 -6.17 19.34
CA THR A 34 4.78 -5.53 18.14
C THR A 34 3.74 -5.45 17.02
N TYR A 35 3.00 -6.52 16.75
CA TYR A 35 1.93 -6.52 15.74
C TYR A 35 0.84 -5.48 16.04
N LEU A 36 0.34 -5.44 17.28
CA LEU A 36 -0.68 -4.48 17.69
C LEU A 36 -0.17 -3.04 17.67
N SER A 37 1.06 -2.80 18.10
CA SER A 37 1.69 -1.47 18.05
C SER A 37 1.81 -0.97 16.61
N LEU A 38 2.21 -1.82 15.65
CA LEU A 38 2.25 -1.45 14.24
C LEU A 38 0.87 -1.08 13.69
N ARG A 39 -0.20 -1.77 14.12
CA ARG A 39 -1.59 -1.41 13.76
C ARG A 39 -1.98 -0.05 14.33
N VAL A 40 -1.63 0.23 15.59
CA VAL A 40 -1.86 1.54 16.22
C VAL A 40 -1.12 2.63 15.44
N ILE A 41 0.16 2.42 15.12
CA ILE A 41 0.94 3.37 14.33
C ILE A 41 0.26 3.68 12.99
N GLY A 42 -0.17 2.65 12.26
CA GLY A 42 -0.87 2.83 10.99
C GLY A 42 -2.24 3.52 11.11
N ASN A 43 -2.91 3.40 12.26
CA ASN A 43 -4.16 4.10 12.53
C ASN A 43 -3.96 5.60 12.74
N ILE A 44 -2.93 5.97 13.53
CA ILE A 44 -2.60 7.37 13.84
C ILE A 44 -2.06 8.08 12.59
N GLY A 45 -1.22 7.40 11.79
CA GLY A 45 -0.82 7.87 10.47
C GLY A 45 -0.01 9.17 10.49
N ARG A 46 -0.38 10.13 9.61
CA ARG A 46 0.34 11.38 9.37
C ARG A 46 0.63 12.21 10.63
N THR A 47 -0.23 12.13 11.64
CA THR A 47 0.00 12.83 12.91
C THR A 47 1.29 12.35 13.60
N MET A 48 1.59 11.05 13.55
CA MET A 48 2.84 10.52 14.13
C MET A 48 4.07 10.91 13.35
N GLU A 49 3.96 11.01 12.03
CA GLU A 49 5.07 11.42 11.17
C GLU A 49 5.53 12.85 11.50
N GLN A 50 4.58 13.77 11.68
CA GLN A 50 4.86 15.17 12.00
C GLN A 50 5.42 15.35 13.41
N LEU A 51 4.95 14.53 14.36
CA LEU A 51 5.36 14.64 15.76
C LEU A 51 6.66 13.87 16.05
N THR A 52 6.88 12.72 15.41
CA THR A 52 7.97 11.80 15.74
C THR A 52 8.60 11.12 14.50
N PRO A 53 9.51 11.81 13.78
CA PRO A 53 10.22 11.20 12.64
C PRO A 53 11.01 9.92 12.99
N LYS A 54 11.41 9.77 14.27
CA LYS A 54 12.07 8.56 14.79
C LYS A 54 11.19 7.32 14.69
N LEU A 55 9.88 7.46 14.89
CA LEU A 55 8.94 6.35 14.79
C LEU A 55 8.81 5.87 13.35
N THR A 56 8.69 6.79 12.39
CA THR A 56 8.74 6.47 10.97
C THR A 56 10.03 5.74 10.61
N SER A 57 11.19 6.23 11.07
CA SER A 57 12.48 5.56 10.85
C SER A 57 12.51 4.12 11.39
N SER A 58 11.96 3.90 12.58
CA SER A 58 11.90 2.56 13.20
C SER A 58 10.96 1.61 12.44
N VAL A 59 9.81 2.11 11.96
CA VAL A 59 8.93 1.34 11.06
C VAL A 59 9.66 0.96 9.77
N LEU A 60 10.41 1.88 9.16
CA LEU A 60 11.18 1.58 7.95
C LEU A 60 12.27 0.52 8.19
N LYS A 61 12.92 0.52 9.35
CA LYS A 61 13.84 -0.56 9.74
C LYS A 61 13.10 -1.90 9.89
N CYS A 62 11.91 -1.91 10.47
CA CYS A 62 11.07 -3.11 10.54
C CYS A 62 10.70 -3.66 9.16
N ILE A 63 10.38 -2.80 8.17
CA ILE A 63 10.09 -3.23 6.80
C ILE A 63 11.31 -3.92 6.16
N LYS A 64 12.50 -3.33 6.35
CA LYS A 64 13.78 -3.87 5.85
C LYS A 64 14.19 -5.17 6.55
N SER A 65 13.77 -5.36 7.79
CA SER A 65 14.11 -6.54 8.57
C SER A 65 13.47 -7.81 8.00
N THR A 66 14.22 -8.90 8.00
CA THR A 66 13.74 -10.25 7.68
C THR A 66 13.59 -11.13 8.92
N GLN A 67 13.95 -10.61 10.12
CA GLN A 67 13.96 -11.36 11.36
C GLN A 67 12.56 -11.62 11.95
N PRO A 68 11.61 -10.65 11.97
CA PRO A 68 10.28 -10.88 12.50
C PRO A 68 9.49 -11.87 11.64
N PRO A 69 8.45 -12.52 12.18
CA PRO A 69 7.49 -13.28 11.37
C PRO A 69 6.89 -12.45 10.23
N LEU A 70 6.52 -13.13 9.15
CA LEU A 70 5.93 -12.51 7.95
C LEU A 70 4.73 -11.60 8.27
N LEU A 71 3.90 -11.99 9.24
CA LEU A 71 2.76 -11.21 9.70
C LEU A 71 3.18 -9.81 10.19
N ILE A 72 4.26 -9.75 10.98
CA ILE A 72 4.80 -8.48 11.53
C ILE A 72 5.46 -7.66 10.43
N GLN A 73 6.20 -8.30 9.52
CA GLN A 73 6.80 -7.61 8.37
C GLN A 73 5.71 -6.93 7.51
N LYS A 74 4.59 -7.61 7.27
CA LYS A 74 3.45 -7.04 6.54
C LYS A 74 2.72 -5.96 7.35
N ALA A 75 2.58 -6.12 8.66
CA ALA A 75 2.02 -5.08 9.53
C ALA A 75 2.89 -3.81 9.52
N ALA A 76 4.21 -3.94 9.43
CA ALA A 76 5.12 -2.80 9.34
C ALA A 76 4.94 -2.03 8.02
N ILE A 77 4.77 -2.76 6.90
CA ILE A 77 4.43 -2.14 5.61
C ILE A 77 3.09 -1.40 5.69
N GLN A 78 2.08 -2.03 6.28
CA GLN A 78 0.74 -1.45 6.46
C GLN A 78 0.69 -0.28 7.46
N ALA A 79 1.69 -0.15 8.32
CA ALA A 79 1.82 0.99 9.23
C ALA A 79 2.10 2.30 8.47
N SER A 80 2.66 2.23 7.25
CA SER A 80 2.92 3.38 6.39
C SER A 80 1.70 3.85 5.58
N ARG A 81 0.53 3.20 5.71
CA ARG A 81 -0.64 3.45 4.84
C ARG A 81 -1.27 4.85 4.95
N LYS A 82 -1.01 5.59 6.03
CA LYS A 82 -1.49 6.97 6.23
C LYS A 82 -0.35 7.99 6.35
N VAL A 83 0.89 7.55 6.18
CA VAL A 83 2.09 8.39 6.18
C VAL A 83 2.26 9.00 4.77
N GLU A 84 2.86 10.18 4.69
CA GLU A 84 3.22 10.79 3.42
C GLU A 84 4.31 9.96 2.72
N LEU A 85 4.14 9.72 1.42
CA LEU A 85 5.03 8.84 0.66
C LEU A 85 6.27 9.60 0.17
N GLY A 86 7.12 10.03 1.10
CA GLY A 86 8.40 10.69 0.80
C GLY A 86 9.41 9.74 0.14
N ASP A 87 10.49 10.31 -0.42
CA ASP A 87 11.51 9.56 -1.18
C ASP A 87 12.07 8.35 -0.43
N GLN A 88 12.37 8.52 0.86
CA GLN A 88 12.90 7.43 1.68
C GLN A 88 11.88 6.28 1.82
N VAL A 89 10.61 6.60 2.07
CA VAL A 89 9.57 5.58 2.23
C VAL A 89 9.35 4.84 0.90
N ARG A 90 9.28 5.58 -0.21
CA ARG A 90 9.16 5.00 -1.56
C ARG A 90 10.32 4.07 -1.89
N GLU A 91 11.55 4.50 -1.60
CA GLU A 91 12.74 3.69 -1.83
C GLU A 91 12.66 2.37 -1.05
N VAL A 92 12.32 2.41 0.24
CA VAL A 92 12.20 1.19 1.05
C VAL A 92 11.13 0.25 0.53
N LEU A 93 9.96 0.77 0.15
CA LEU A 93 8.87 -0.03 -0.40
C LEU A 93 9.24 -0.64 -1.76
N LEU A 94 9.87 0.15 -2.63
CA LEU A 94 10.35 -0.32 -3.92
C LEU A 94 11.40 -1.42 -3.75
N GLN A 95 12.42 -1.23 -2.92
CA GLN A 95 13.44 -2.26 -2.67
C GLN A 95 12.83 -3.54 -2.09
N THR A 96 11.84 -3.40 -1.19
CA THR A 96 11.12 -4.54 -0.63
C THR A 96 10.31 -5.30 -1.68
N PHE A 97 9.72 -4.60 -2.65
CA PHE A 97 9.03 -5.24 -3.78
C PHE A 97 10.00 -5.93 -4.76
N LEU A 98 11.16 -5.32 -5.03
CA LEU A 98 12.15 -5.83 -5.96
C LEU A 98 12.97 -7.02 -5.39
N ASP A 99 12.99 -7.22 -4.07
CA ASP A 99 13.66 -8.34 -3.43
C ASP A 99 12.97 -9.68 -3.77
N ASN A 100 13.57 -10.42 -4.70
CA ASN A 100 13.04 -11.71 -5.17
C ASN A 100 13.22 -12.87 -4.17
N VAL A 101 13.96 -12.67 -3.08
CA VAL A 101 14.12 -13.64 -1.99
C VAL A 101 12.99 -13.51 -0.98
N SER A 102 12.41 -12.31 -0.85
CA SER A 102 11.28 -12.05 0.05
C SER A 102 10.01 -12.82 -0.37
N PRO A 103 9.18 -13.27 0.60
CA PRO A 103 7.89 -13.90 0.32
C PRO A 103 6.99 -13.02 -0.55
N GLY A 104 6.25 -13.63 -1.46
CA GLY A 104 5.39 -12.92 -2.41
C GLY A 104 4.37 -12.00 -1.72
N GLU A 105 3.81 -12.44 -0.60
CA GLU A 105 2.85 -11.67 0.20
C GLU A 105 3.48 -10.39 0.78
N LYS A 106 4.76 -10.42 1.18
CA LYS A 106 5.50 -9.23 1.63
C LYS A 106 5.72 -8.27 0.47
N ARG A 107 6.17 -8.80 -0.68
CA ARG A 107 6.44 -8.01 -1.89
C ARG A 107 5.17 -7.32 -2.39
N LEU A 108 4.04 -8.02 -2.41
CA LEU A 108 2.75 -7.47 -2.83
C LEU A 108 2.21 -6.42 -1.85
N ALA A 109 2.40 -6.60 -0.55
CA ALA A 109 2.08 -5.56 0.43
C ALA A 109 2.90 -4.28 0.18
N ALA A 110 4.21 -4.41 -0.10
CA ALA A 110 5.08 -3.28 -0.39
C ALA A 110 4.71 -2.59 -1.71
N TYR A 111 4.39 -3.38 -2.74
CA TYR A 111 3.88 -2.89 -4.02
C TYR A 111 2.62 -2.05 -3.86
N LEU A 112 1.60 -2.55 -3.17
CA LEU A 112 0.35 -1.81 -2.96
C LEU A 112 0.59 -0.49 -2.21
N MET A 113 1.47 -0.48 -1.21
CA MET A 113 1.82 0.77 -0.51
C MET A 113 2.59 1.76 -1.40
N LEU A 114 3.49 1.27 -2.26
CA LEU A 114 4.22 2.08 -3.23
C LEU A 114 3.29 2.72 -4.27
N MET A 115 2.32 1.96 -4.77
CA MET A 115 1.40 2.37 -5.84
C MET A 115 0.40 3.46 -5.43
N ARG A 116 0.35 3.84 -4.15
CA ARG A 116 -0.45 4.99 -3.68
C ARG A 116 0.04 6.33 -4.26
N ALA A 117 1.35 6.50 -4.42
CA ALA A 117 1.96 7.72 -4.95
C ALA A 117 3.36 7.46 -5.56
N PRO A 118 3.47 6.59 -6.58
CA PRO A 118 4.76 6.23 -7.18
C PRO A 118 5.30 7.37 -8.05
N SER A 119 6.62 7.45 -8.19
CA SER A 119 7.28 8.27 -9.21
C SER A 119 7.34 7.52 -10.56
N GLN A 120 7.64 8.25 -11.65
CA GLN A 120 7.91 7.61 -12.95
C GLN A 120 9.04 6.56 -12.86
N SER A 121 10.09 6.84 -12.07
CA SER A 121 11.21 5.90 -11.86
C SER A 121 10.75 4.61 -11.19
N ASP A 122 9.84 4.72 -10.22
CA ASP A 122 9.27 3.55 -9.53
C ASP A 122 8.48 2.67 -10.50
N ILE A 123 7.58 3.28 -11.30
CA ILE A 123 6.79 2.54 -12.29
C ILE A 123 7.68 1.90 -13.38
N ASN A 124 8.73 2.60 -13.83
CA ASN A 124 9.68 2.05 -14.79
C ASN A 124 10.35 0.78 -14.24
N LYS A 125 10.79 0.79 -12.98
CA LYS A 125 11.42 -0.38 -12.35
C LYS A 125 10.42 -1.52 -12.14
N VAL A 126 9.20 -1.21 -11.70
CA VAL A 126 8.11 -2.19 -11.56
C VAL A 126 7.84 -2.89 -12.89
N THR A 127 7.66 -2.13 -13.96
CA THR A 127 7.32 -2.67 -15.29
C THR A 127 8.48 -3.43 -15.93
N GLN A 128 9.72 -2.97 -15.76
CA GLN A 128 10.92 -3.68 -16.25
C GLN A 128 11.13 -5.05 -15.60
N LEU A 129 10.72 -5.22 -14.34
CA LEU A 129 10.85 -6.50 -13.63
C LEU A 129 9.82 -7.55 -14.08
N LEU A 130 8.64 -7.13 -14.55
CA LEU A 130 7.53 -8.05 -14.84
C LEU A 130 7.85 -9.17 -15.84
N PRO A 131 8.54 -8.94 -16.98
CA PRO A 131 8.87 -10.02 -17.91
C PRO A 131 9.71 -11.13 -17.26
N GLY A 132 10.61 -10.76 -16.34
CA GLY A 132 11.52 -11.68 -15.63
C GLY A 132 11.02 -12.19 -14.29
N GLU A 133 9.83 -11.79 -13.84
CA GLU A 133 9.25 -12.24 -12.58
C GLU A 133 8.98 -13.76 -12.62
N LYS A 134 9.54 -14.48 -11.65
CA LYS A 134 9.43 -15.94 -11.50
C LYS A 134 8.30 -16.35 -10.58
N ASN A 135 7.92 -15.49 -9.65
CA ASN A 135 6.78 -15.72 -8.79
C ASN A 135 5.50 -15.36 -9.56
N GLU A 136 4.82 -16.38 -10.09
CA GLU A 136 3.61 -16.20 -10.88
C GLU A 136 2.49 -15.48 -10.11
N GLN A 137 2.42 -15.62 -8.78
CA GLN A 137 1.45 -14.89 -7.97
C GLN A 137 1.72 -13.38 -8.00
N VAL A 138 2.98 -12.99 -7.80
CA VAL A 138 3.39 -11.58 -7.88
C VAL A 138 3.16 -11.04 -9.29
N LYS A 139 3.58 -11.80 -10.32
CA LYS A 139 3.46 -11.42 -11.73
C LYS A 139 2.02 -11.13 -12.13
N ASN A 140 1.10 -12.05 -11.83
CA ASN A 140 -0.32 -11.90 -12.18
C ASN A 140 -0.99 -10.78 -11.41
N PHE A 141 -0.67 -10.63 -10.13
CA PHE A 141 -1.24 -9.56 -9.33
C PHE A 141 -0.86 -8.20 -9.89
N VAL A 142 0.44 -7.95 -10.09
CA VAL A 142 0.94 -6.67 -10.59
C VAL A 142 0.43 -6.41 -12.00
N ALA A 143 0.45 -7.41 -12.89
CA ALA A 143 -0.10 -7.26 -14.24
C ALA A 143 -1.59 -6.91 -14.24
N SER A 144 -2.39 -7.56 -13.38
CA SER A 144 -3.81 -7.25 -13.25
C SER A 144 -4.08 -5.86 -12.70
N HIS A 145 -3.30 -5.42 -11.70
CA HIS A 145 -3.43 -4.08 -11.14
C HIS A 145 -3.06 -2.99 -12.15
N LEU A 146 -1.95 -3.15 -12.88
CA LEU A 146 -1.57 -2.24 -13.96
C LEU A 146 -2.61 -2.23 -15.09
N ALA A 147 -3.17 -3.39 -15.45
CA ALA A 147 -4.25 -3.45 -16.43
C ALA A 147 -5.50 -2.68 -15.95
N ASN A 148 -5.90 -2.82 -14.69
CA ASN A 148 -7.02 -2.07 -14.13
C ASN A 148 -6.77 -0.56 -14.15
N ILE A 149 -5.55 -0.11 -13.82
CA ILE A 149 -5.14 1.30 -13.93
C ILE A 149 -5.30 1.82 -15.36
N LEU A 150 -4.82 1.07 -16.37
CA LEU A 150 -4.91 1.45 -17.77
C LEU A 150 -6.36 1.55 -18.27
N HIS A 151 -7.25 0.68 -17.79
CA HIS A 151 -8.67 0.70 -18.15
C HIS A 151 -9.51 1.65 -17.28
N SER A 152 -8.94 2.27 -16.25
CA SER A 152 -9.68 3.15 -15.35
C SER A 152 -10.04 4.48 -16.03
N GLU A 153 -11.30 4.87 -15.87
CA GLU A 153 -11.84 6.17 -16.29
C GLU A 153 -11.90 7.16 -15.12
N GLU A 154 -11.44 6.76 -13.93
CA GLU A 154 -11.51 7.58 -12.73
C GLU A 154 -10.52 8.73 -12.77
N SER A 155 -10.99 9.94 -12.45
CA SER A 155 -10.18 11.16 -12.54
C SER A 155 -8.92 11.11 -11.67
N TYR A 156 -9.00 10.55 -10.46
CA TYR A 156 -7.86 10.46 -9.54
C TYR A 156 -6.82 9.40 -9.94
N ILE A 157 -7.19 8.44 -10.79
CA ILE A 157 -6.27 7.43 -11.33
C ILE A 157 -5.55 7.93 -12.60
N GLN A 158 -6.06 8.98 -13.27
CA GLN A 158 -5.51 9.41 -14.57
C GLN A 158 -4.03 9.80 -14.52
N GLU A 159 -3.55 10.37 -13.41
CA GLU A 159 -2.12 10.66 -13.26
C GLU A 159 -1.28 9.38 -13.21
N LEU A 160 -1.70 8.41 -12.36
CA LEU A 160 -1.06 7.11 -12.28
C LEU A 160 -1.12 6.36 -13.61
N LYS A 161 -2.24 6.44 -14.33
CA LYS A 161 -2.41 5.87 -15.67
C LYS A 161 -1.37 6.40 -16.65
N LYS A 162 -1.13 7.72 -16.68
CA LYS A 162 -0.09 8.32 -17.54
C LYS A 162 1.30 7.78 -17.23
N LEU A 163 1.64 7.60 -15.95
CA LEU A 163 2.92 7.03 -15.55
C LEU A 163 3.09 5.60 -16.07
N VAL A 164 2.02 4.80 -16.00
CA VAL A 164 1.98 3.41 -16.50
C VAL A 164 2.04 3.36 -18.02
N GLU A 165 1.30 4.22 -18.72
CA GLU A 165 1.35 4.36 -20.17
C GLU A 165 2.76 4.72 -20.65
N GLU A 166 3.42 5.67 -20.00
CA GLU A 166 4.79 6.07 -20.30
C GLU A 166 5.78 4.91 -20.12
N ALA A 167 5.68 4.20 -19.00
CA ALA A 167 6.57 3.08 -18.69
C ALA A 167 6.38 1.88 -19.64
N LEU A 168 5.18 1.72 -20.20
CA LEU A 168 4.83 0.63 -21.11
C LEU A 168 4.93 1.00 -22.59
N LYS A 169 5.38 2.21 -22.97
CA LYS A 169 5.52 2.59 -24.39
C LYS A 169 6.27 1.56 -25.26
N ASN A 170 7.27 0.91 -24.68
CA ASN A 170 8.12 -0.08 -25.35
C ASN A 170 7.97 -1.50 -24.77
N SER A 171 6.91 -1.76 -24.01
CA SER A 171 6.68 -3.03 -23.33
C SER A 171 5.19 -3.41 -23.34
N GLN A 172 4.88 -4.67 -23.11
CA GLN A 172 3.50 -5.11 -22.94
C GLN A 172 3.36 -5.80 -21.58
N LEU A 173 2.19 -5.64 -20.97
CA LEU A 173 1.86 -6.41 -19.78
C LEU A 173 1.83 -7.91 -20.13
N PRO A 174 2.33 -8.78 -19.24
CA PRO A 174 2.22 -10.21 -19.46
C PRO A 174 0.75 -10.62 -19.47
N THR A 175 0.44 -11.70 -20.20
CA THR A 175 -0.92 -12.25 -20.23
C THR A 175 -1.34 -12.68 -18.83
N ILE A 176 -2.46 -12.13 -18.35
CA ILE A 176 -3.03 -12.48 -17.04
C ILE A 176 -3.61 -13.90 -17.13
N MET A 177 -3.14 -14.79 -16.26
CA MET A 177 -3.55 -16.19 -16.18
C MET A 177 -4.88 -16.37 -15.44
N ASP A 178 -5.36 -17.63 -15.36
CA ASP A 178 -6.68 -17.99 -14.81
C ASP A 178 -6.94 -17.37 -13.41
N PHE A 179 -8.02 -16.60 -13.31
CA PHE A 179 -8.44 -15.88 -12.11
C PHE A 179 -8.76 -16.79 -10.92
N LYS A 180 -8.94 -18.09 -11.13
CA LYS A 180 -9.24 -19.06 -10.07
C LYS A 180 -8.01 -19.51 -9.28
N LYS A 181 -6.80 -19.26 -9.76
CA LYS A 181 -5.54 -19.79 -9.17
C LYS A 181 -4.47 -18.74 -8.91
N PHE A 182 -4.60 -17.55 -9.49
CA PHE A 182 -3.58 -16.52 -9.42
C PHE A 182 -4.08 -15.28 -8.73
N SER A 183 -3.18 -14.66 -7.98
CA SER A 183 -3.37 -13.40 -7.28
C SER A 183 -3.81 -12.31 -8.26
N ARG A 184 -4.81 -11.53 -7.87
CA ARG A 184 -5.47 -10.58 -8.74
C ARG A 184 -6.00 -9.37 -7.99
N ASN A 185 -5.83 -8.21 -8.59
CA ASN A 185 -6.52 -6.98 -8.23
C ASN A 185 -7.79 -6.87 -9.09
N TYR A 186 -8.91 -6.55 -8.45
CA TYR A 186 -10.19 -6.23 -9.06
C TYR A 186 -10.50 -4.79 -8.76
N HIS A 187 -10.98 -4.06 -9.75
CA HIS A 187 -11.30 -2.66 -9.62
C HIS A 187 -12.62 -2.38 -10.32
N PHE A 188 -13.56 -1.79 -9.60
CA PHE A 188 -14.84 -1.35 -10.13
C PHE A 188 -15.11 0.08 -9.68
N SER A 189 -15.50 0.93 -10.61
CA SER A 189 -15.75 2.34 -10.33
C SER A 189 -17.00 2.82 -11.04
N LYS A 190 -17.79 3.65 -10.37
CA LYS A 190 -18.96 4.30 -10.96
C LYS A 190 -19.05 5.74 -10.52
N SER A 191 -19.21 6.64 -11.48
CA SER A 191 -19.40 8.07 -11.25
C SER A 191 -20.75 8.52 -11.82
N ILE A 192 -21.46 9.33 -11.06
CA ILE A 192 -22.75 9.92 -11.43
C ILE A 192 -22.60 11.44 -11.40
N SER A 193 -22.76 12.05 -12.56
CA SER A 193 -22.84 13.50 -12.69
C SER A 193 -24.24 13.99 -12.35
N LEU A 194 -24.33 14.95 -11.43
CA LEU A 194 -25.60 15.56 -11.02
C LEU A 194 -25.67 17.00 -11.56
N PRO A 195 -26.81 17.45 -12.12
CA PRO A 195 -26.97 18.84 -12.52
C PRO A 195 -26.73 19.78 -11.34
N SER A 196 -25.87 20.79 -11.52
CA SER A 196 -25.56 21.82 -10.53
C SER A 196 -24.89 21.32 -9.23
N LEU A 197 -24.39 20.08 -9.19
CA LEU A 197 -23.65 19.51 -8.06
C LEU A 197 -22.39 18.80 -8.53
N ASP A 198 -21.40 18.70 -7.64
CA ASP A 198 -20.21 17.90 -7.93
C ASP A 198 -20.55 16.42 -8.13
N PRO A 199 -19.83 15.71 -9.03
CA PRO A 199 -20.05 14.29 -9.26
C PRO A 199 -19.90 13.45 -7.99
N VAL A 200 -20.77 12.45 -7.86
CA VAL A 200 -20.67 11.43 -6.83
C VAL A 200 -20.02 10.20 -7.45
N SER A 201 -18.92 9.71 -6.88
CA SER A 201 -18.24 8.51 -7.35
C SER A 201 -18.02 7.50 -6.24
N THR A 202 -18.12 6.22 -6.58
CA THR A 202 -17.78 5.10 -5.70
C THR A 202 -16.82 4.16 -6.41
N THR A 203 -15.82 3.71 -5.66
CA THR A 203 -14.82 2.74 -6.11
C THR A 203 -14.79 1.57 -5.17
N ILE A 204 -14.74 0.37 -5.73
CA ILE A 204 -14.56 -0.89 -5.03
C ILE A 204 -13.29 -1.53 -5.58
N GLU A 205 -12.31 -1.74 -4.71
CA GLU A 205 -11.07 -2.43 -5.01
C GLU A 205 -10.99 -3.73 -4.19
N GLY A 206 -10.75 -4.85 -4.86
CA GLY A 206 -10.58 -6.15 -4.25
C GLY A 206 -9.21 -6.73 -4.58
N ASN A 207 -8.43 -7.07 -3.56
CA ASN A 207 -7.12 -7.70 -3.72
C ASN A 207 -7.18 -9.13 -3.19
N LEU A 208 -7.05 -10.11 -4.09
CA LEU A 208 -6.96 -11.52 -3.72
C LEU A 208 -5.52 -12.00 -3.87
N ILE A 209 -4.94 -12.51 -2.79
CA ILE A 209 -3.57 -13.02 -2.74
C ILE A 209 -3.61 -14.53 -2.54
N PHE A 210 -3.08 -15.27 -3.51
CA PHE A 210 -3.03 -16.72 -3.55
C PHE A 210 -1.62 -17.24 -3.28
N ASP A 211 -1.56 -18.47 -2.76
CA ASP A 211 -0.37 -19.30 -2.73
C ASP A 211 -0.39 -20.25 -3.93
N PRO A 212 0.74 -20.52 -4.60
CA PRO A 212 0.81 -21.52 -5.68
C PRO A 212 0.25 -22.91 -5.31
N ASN A 213 0.20 -23.27 -4.03
CA ASN A 213 -0.21 -24.58 -3.55
C ASN A 213 -1.69 -24.69 -3.16
N ASN A 214 -2.44 -23.58 -3.12
CA ASN A 214 -3.81 -23.56 -2.60
C ASN A 214 -4.81 -22.89 -3.56
N TYR A 215 -6.03 -23.43 -3.59
CA TYR A 215 -7.15 -22.91 -4.38
C TYR A 215 -7.97 -21.84 -3.64
N LEU A 216 -7.78 -21.69 -2.33
CA LEU A 216 -8.38 -20.61 -1.55
C LEU A 216 -7.35 -19.48 -1.41
N PRO A 217 -7.77 -18.21 -1.55
CA PRO A 217 -6.87 -17.09 -1.31
C PRO A 217 -6.40 -17.13 0.15
N LYS A 218 -5.10 -16.93 0.36
CA LYS A 218 -4.54 -16.76 1.70
C LYS A 218 -5.00 -15.45 2.32
N GLU A 219 -5.11 -14.42 1.50
CA GLU A 219 -5.48 -13.07 1.94
C GLU A 219 -6.45 -12.45 0.96
N SER A 220 -7.42 -11.72 1.51
CA SER A 220 -8.37 -10.92 0.77
C SER A 220 -8.42 -9.55 1.43
N MET A 221 -8.27 -8.50 0.64
CA MET A 221 -8.46 -7.12 1.08
C MET A 221 -9.55 -6.49 0.23
N LEU A 222 -10.47 -5.77 0.87
CA LEU A 222 -11.57 -5.08 0.21
C LEU A 222 -11.54 -3.63 0.65
N LYS A 223 -11.38 -2.73 -0.32
CA LYS A 223 -11.42 -1.30 -0.10
C LYS A 223 -12.60 -0.71 -0.84
N THR A 224 -13.39 0.10 -0.16
CA THR A 224 -14.47 0.87 -0.78
C THR A 224 -14.27 2.34 -0.50
N THR A 225 -14.17 3.14 -1.55
CA THR A 225 -13.96 4.59 -1.46
C THR A 225 -15.18 5.32 -2.01
N LEU A 226 -15.59 6.38 -1.33
CA LEU A 226 -16.72 7.23 -1.70
C LEU A 226 -16.26 8.68 -1.83
N ARG A 227 -16.65 9.34 -2.92
CA ARG A 227 -16.49 10.78 -3.14
C ARG A 227 -17.85 11.40 -3.39
N VAL A 228 -18.21 12.41 -2.59
CA VAL A 228 -19.51 13.09 -2.68
C VAL A 228 -19.28 14.59 -2.56
N PHE A 229 -20.05 15.40 -3.28
CA PHE A 229 -20.11 16.87 -3.10
C PHE A 229 -18.75 17.59 -3.11
N GLY A 230 -17.81 17.14 -3.96
CA GLY A 230 -16.50 17.79 -4.09
C GLY A 230 -15.54 17.56 -2.92
N PHE A 231 -15.96 16.85 -1.86
CA PHE A 231 -15.08 16.49 -0.75
C PHE A 231 -13.94 15.55 -1.20
N ALA A 232 -12.90 15.49 -0.38
CA ALA A 232 -11.85 14.50 -0.53
C ALA A 232 -12.46 13.08 -0.47
N PRO A 233 -11.96 12.12 -1.27
CA PRO A 233 -12.39 10.73 -1.18
C PRO A 233 -12.22 10.20 0.24
N ALA A 234 -13.23 9.46 0.72
CA ALA A 234 -13.22 8.81 2.02
C ALA A 234 -13.35 7.29 1.87
N ASP A 235 -12.51 6.55 2.58
CA ASP A 235 -12.60 5.10 2.64
C ASP A 235 -13.73 4.72 3.61
N LEU A 236 -14.72 3.99 3.11
CA LEU A 236 -15.84 3.47 3.90
C LEU A 236 -15.44 2.20 4.65
N PHE A 237 -14.67 1.34 3.99
CA PHE A 237 -14.12 0.10 4.53
C PHE A 237 -12.75 -0.17 3.87
N GLU A 238 -11.80 -0.69 4.65
CA GLU A 238 -10.45 -1.12 4.25
C GLU A 238 -10.00 -2.27 5.16
#